data_AF-A0A2E5AL67-F1
#
_entry.id   AF-A0A2E5AL67-F1
#
_cell.length_a   1.000
_cell.length_b   1.000
_cell.length_c   1.000
_cell.angle_alpha   90.00
_cell.angle_beta   90.00
_cell.angle_gamma   90.00
#
_symmetry.space_group_name_H-M   'P 1'
#
loop_
_entity.id
_entity.type
_entity.pdbx_description
1 polymer ?
#
loop_
_entity_poly.entity_id
_entity_poly.type
_entity_poly.pdbx_seq_one_letter_code
_entity_poly.pdbx_strand_id
1 'polypeptide(L)'
;MVVKTILLFLLLIGTRVLAQGVIPVIDFNNFFLSFQDGYFRSIEVQPILDFKAGDELVAYRDTRGNLRLYDGITRKDITNLNVQYQVSDHLLGYMIGPTLNMWDDGELSTLTYFARNFLVKDSMIVFEDTRFNTINTYWQDSSYMLSTLMRDLEMPVATGENLLVFKDNGNMYKVFWNGDIYEIDVWNNQQNISFNVGTDILCFNDPTTQTFAVFDRGAFYDVEQLPMVRYKAGRGFVVYEDNGGDLWYYKDGENFQLSNFGTDSWDVKDDIVVWTESSYFFAYCNGEKTEISNFKPLDYKIKNDVLAFRNILGGVNAFVNGQAYELTNMPDSNYEIYGSRVLVSLFNNSFIVLENGKQFKN
;
A
#
# COMPACT_ATOMS: atom_id res chain seq x y z
N MET A 1 -60.13 12.09 -7.57
CA MET A 1 -59.25 12.58 -6.49
C MET A 1 -58.66 11.37 -5.78
N VAL A 2 -57.59 10.79 -6.29
CA VAL A 2 -56.66 9.93 -5.53
C VAL A 2 -55.27 10.12 -6.14
N VAL A 3 -54.32 10.31 -5.25
CA VAL A 3 -52.95 10.84 -5.35
C VAL A 3 -52.07 10.12 -6.38
N LYS A 4 -51.37 10.90 -7.23
CA LYS A 4 -50.20 10.44 -8.00
C LYS A 4 -49.03 10.24 -7.03
N THR A 5 -48.61 9.01 -6.83
CA THR A 5 -47.38 8.68 -6.10
C THR A 5 -46.18 9.05 -6.97
N ILE A 6 -45.52 10.16 -6.62
CA ILE A 6 -44.20 10.53 -7.17
C ILE A 6 -43.17 9.74 -6.36
N LEU A 7 -42.51 8.78 -7.00
CA LEU A 7 -41.36 8.07 -6.44
C LEU A 7 -40.16 9.01 -6.54
N LEU A 8 -39.79 9.65 -5.42
CA LEU A 8 -38.61 10.50 -5.33
C LEU A 8 -37.39 9.59 -5.15
N PHE A 9 -36.58 9.47 -6.20
CA PHE A 9 -35.29 8.80 -6.20
C PHE A 9 -34.33 9.62 -5.32
N LEU A 10 -34.10 9.18 -4.08
CA LEU A 10 -33.12 9.80 -3.20
C LEU A 10 -31.73 9.38 -3.68
N LEU A 11 -31.11 10.25 -4.46
CA LEU A 11 -29.70 10.18 -4.82
C LEU A 11 -28.90 10.36 -3.50
N LEU A 12 -28.49 9.24 -2.89
CA LEU A 12 -27.42 9.23 -1.89
C LEU A 12 -26.14 9.65 -2.62
N ILE A 13 -25.91 10.96 -2.70
CA ILE A 13 -24.59 11.50 -2.97
C ILE A 13 -23.74 11.09 -1.78
N GLY A 14 -22.99 10.00 -1.95
CA GLY A 14 -21.94 9.62 -1.01
C GLY A 14 -20.96 10.78 -0.94
N THR A 15 -21.08 11.59 0.11
CA THR A 15 -19.96 12.42 0.55
C THR A 15 -18.88 11.44 0.92
N ARG A 16 -17.84 11.34 0.08
CA ARG A 16 -16.57 10.75 0.51
C ARG A 16 -16.15 11.57 1.72
N VAL A 17 -16.29 10.99 2.91
CA VAL A 17 -15.57 11.47 4.09
C VAL A 17 -14.12 11.32 3.67
N LEU A 18 -13.50 12.42 3.26
CA LEU A 18 -12.06 12.43 3.09
C LEU A 18 -11.53 12.23 4.50
N ALA A 19 -11.03 11.03 4.78
CA ALA A 19 -10.24 10.80 5.97
C ALA A 19 -9.18 11.92 6.04
N GLN A 20 -9.08 12.55 7.21
CA GLN A 20 -8.14 13.64 7.43
C GLN A 20 -6.74 13.05 7.43
N GLY A 21 -6.05 13.17 6.29
CA GLY A 21 -4.74 12.57 6.15
C GLY A 21 -3.72 13.21 7.09
N VAL A 22 -2.84 12.38 7.66
CA VAL A 22 -1.79 12.79 8.59
C VAL A 22 -0.46 12.85 7.86
N ILE A 23 0.22 14.01 7.92
CA ILE A 23 1.59 14.14 7.42
C ILE A 23 2.51 14.46 8.60
N PRO A 24 3.24 13.47 9.13
CA PRO A 24 4.14 13.69 10.25
C PRO A 24 5.37 14.50 9.83
N VAL A 25 5.70 15.50 10.65
CA VAL A 25 6.86 16.38 10.45
C VAL A 25 7.55 16.63 11.78
N ILE A 26 8.88 16.66 11.79
CA ILE A 26 9.68 17.14 12.92
C ILE A 26 10.22 18.51 12.53
N ASP A 27 9.85 19.54 13.27
CA ASP A 27 10.30 20.91 12.98
C ASP A 27 11.73 21.19 13.50
N PHE A 28 12.22 22.41 13.26
CA PHE A 28 13.55 22.82 13.70
C PHE A 28 13.73 22.86 15.24
N ASN A 29 12.64 22.89 16.02
CA ASN A 29 12.66 22.80 17.48
C ASN A 29 12.59 21.36 18.00
N ASN A 30 12.54 20.37 17.10
CA ASN A 30 12.23 18.97 17.40
C ASN A 30 10.82 18.75 17.96
N PHE A 31 9.87 19.63 17.63
CA PHE A 31 8.46 19.38 17.89
C PHE A 31 7.90 18.45 16.82
N PHE A 32 7.09 17.51 17.26
CA PHE A 32 6.40 16.59 16.38
C PHE A 32 5.07 17.22 15.97
N LEU A 33 4.91 17.45 14.67
CA LEU A 33 3.78 18.12 14.05
C LEU A 33 3.08 17.17 13.08
N SER A 34 1.82 17.48 12.78
CA SER A 34 1.09 16.96 11.62
C SER A 34 0.70 18.13 10.72
N PHE A 35 0.93 18.02 9.41
CA PHE A 35 0.26 18.87 8.45
C PHE A 35 -1.11 18.28 8.08
N GLN A 36 -2.16 19.07 8.29
CA GLN A 36 -3.54 18.69 7.98
C GLN A 36 -4.40 19.94 7.76
N ASP A 37 -5.33 19.86 6.80
CA ASP A 37 -6.23 20.96 6.42
C ASP A 37 -5.50 22.28 6.06
N GLY A 38 -4.30 22.21 5.47
CA GLY A 38 -3.53 23.40 5.10
C GLY A 38 -2.67 24.02 6.20
N TYR A 39 -2.64 23.45 7.41
CA TYR A 39 -1.89 24.00 8.55
C TYR A 39 -1.09 22.92 9.29
N PHE A 40 0.05 23.33 9.87
CA PHE A 40 0.83 22.49 10.77
C PHE A 40 0.27 22.57 12.19
N ARG A 41 -0.10 21.42 12.77
CA ARG A 41 -0.62 21.27 14.13
C ARG A 41 0.39 20.49 14.98
N SER A 42 0.63 20.92 16.22
CA SER A 42 1.53 20.20 17.12
C SER A 42 0.84 18.95 17.69
N ILE A 43 1.51 17.81 17.55
CA ILE A 43 1.16 16.54 18.20
C ILE A 43 1.90 16.43 19.54
N GLU A 44 3.22 16.69 19.52
CA GLU A 44 4.09 16.59 20.68
C GLU A 44 5.09 17.76 20.70
N VAL A 45 5.19 18.43 21.85
CA VAL A 45 6.16 19.53 22.08
C VAL A 45 7.46 19.05 22.70
N GLN A 46 7.59 17.74 22.92
CA GLN A 46 8.83 17.09 23.32
C GLN A 46 9.35 16.27 22.13
N PRO A 47 10.67 16.06 22.04
CA PRO A 47 11.25 15.14 21.06
C PRO A 47 10.62 13.74 21.17
N ILE A 48 10.53 13.05 20.05
CA ILE A 48 10.10 11.64 19.97
C ILE A 48 11.30 10.74 19.65
N LEU A 49 11.20 9.46 19.97
CA LEU A 49 12.25 8.48 19.63
C LEU A 49 12.17 8.04 18.17
N ASP A 50 10.96 7.74 17.71
CA ASP A 50 10.66 7.30 16.35
C ASP A 50 9.16 7.37 16.07
N PHE A 51 8.80 7.26 14.79
CA PHE A 51 7.41 7.15 14.33
C PHE A 51 7.30 6.22 13.12
N LYS A 52 6.08 5.72 12.89
CA LYS A 52 5.62 5.11 11.64
C LYS A 52 4.26 5.71 11.31
N ALA A 53 4.04 6.07 10.06
CA ALA A 53 2.82 6.70 9.61
C ALA A 53 2.21 5.97 8.43
N GLY A 54 0.89 5.89 8.46
CA GLY A 54 0.04 5.58 7.33
C GLY A 54 -0.50 6.86 6.72
N ASP A 55 -1.67 6.74 6.08
CA ASP A 55 -2.37 7.86 5.49
C ASP A 55 -3.25 8.57 6.52
N GLU A 56 -3.86 7.81 7.43
CA GLU A 56 -4.87 8.31 8.37
C GLU A 56 -4.34 8.41 9.80
N LEU A 57 -3.20 7.78 10.10
CA LEU A 57 -2.64 7.75 11.44
C LEU A 57 -1.12 7.83 11.47
N VAL A 58 -0.61 8.30 12.60
CA VAL A 58 0.80 8.16 12.96
C VAL A 58 0.94 7.56 14.35
N ALA A 59 1.70 6.48 14.45
CA ALA A 59 2.11 5.89 15.72
C ALA A 59 3.57 6.26 16.00
N TYR A 60 3.86 6.62 17.25
CA TYR A 60 5.19 7.10 17.63
C TYR A 60 5.53 6.73 19.07
N ARG A 61 6.82 6.70 19.37
CA ARG A 61 7.33 6.51 20.73
C ARG A 61 7.80 7.82 21.32
N ASP A 62 7.29 8.18 22.50
CA ASP A 62 7.78 9.34 23.23
C ASP A 62 9.15 9.08 23.88
N THR A 63 9.75 10.11 24.49
CA THR A 63 11.06 9.99 25.17
C THR A 63 11.12 8.95 26.29
N ARG A 64 9.97 8.52 26.83
CA ARG A 64 9.86 7.50 27.87
C ARG A 64 9.65 6.10 27.28
N GLY A 65 9.54 5.99 25.96
CA GLY A 65 9.27 4.75 25.25
C GLY A 65 7.79 4.36 25.23
N ASN A 66 6.88 5.25 25.64
CA ASN A 66 5.45 4.98 25.55
C ASN A 66 5.02 5.02 24.08
N LEU A 67 4.26 4.02 23.63
CA LEU A 67 3.63 4.05 22.30
C LEU A 67 2.38 4.93 22.35
N ARG A 68 2.33 5.90 21.45
CA ARG A 68 1.20 6.80 21.23
C ARG A 68 0.73 6.71 19.79
N LEU A 69 -0.52 7.09 19.56
CA LEU A 69 -1.13 7.20 18.24
C LEU A 69 -1.79 8.56 18.10
N TYR A 70 -1.72 9.13 16.91
CA TYR A 70 -2.50 10.29 16.50
C TYR A 70 -3.24 9.97 15.22
N ASP A 71 -4.57 10.09 15.23
CA ASP A 71 -5.50 9.73 14.14
C ASP A 71 -5.91 10.94 13.29
N GLY A 72 -5.15 12.03 13.33
CA GLY A 72 -5.50 13.30 12.69
C GLY A 72 -6.47 14.16 13.50
N ILE A 73 -7.13 13.63 14.53
CA ILE A 73 -8.06 14.38 15.37
C ILE A 73 -7.54 14.44 16.81
N THR A 74 -7.28 13.28 17.40
CA THR A 74 -6.93 13.10 18.80
C THR A 74 -5.67 12.27 18.97
N ARG A 75 -4.93 12.59 20.03
CA ARG A 75 -3.78 11.79 20.48
C ARG A 75 -4.26 10.78 21.52
N LYS A 76 -3.92 9.51 21.34
CA LYS A 76 -4.24 8.39 22.23
C LYS A 76 -2.95 7.75 22.77
N ASP A 77 -2.91 7.52 24.09
CA ASP A 77 -1.88 6.67 24.69
C ASP A 77 -2.23 5.21 24.44
N ILE A 78 -1.39 4.48 23.70
CA ILE A 78 -1.62 3.07 23.35
C ILE A 78 -1.10 2.15 24.45
N THR A 79 0.15 2.35 24.85
CA THR A 79 0.75 1.62 25.96
C THR A 79 1.93 2.39 26.54
N ASN A 80 2.19 2.20 27.83
CA ASN A 80 3.36 2.74 28.51
C ASN A 80 4.61 1.85 28.41
N LEU A 81 4.55 0.82 27.55
CA LEU A 81 5.62 -0.13 27.32
C LEU A 81 6.30 0.17 25.99
N ASN A 82 7.62 -0.05 25.94
CA ASN A 82 8.35 -0.05 24.68
C ASN A 82 8.07 -1.37 23.94
N VAL A 83 7.23 -1.27 22.92
CA VAL A 83 6.72 -2.42 22.15
C VAL A 83 7.15 -2.37 20.69
N GLN A 84 7.12 -3.54 20.06
CA GLN A 84 7.16 -3.63 18.61
C GLN A 84 5.79 -3.31 18.03
N TYR A 85 5.77 -2.52 16.96
CA TYR A 85 4.55 -2.09 16.29
C TYR A 85 4.76 -1.95 14.77
N GLN A 86 3.68 -2.07 14.00
CA GLN A 86 3.60 -1.82 12.57
C GLN A 86 2.33 -1.01 12.28
N VAL A 87 2.39 -0.19 11.23
CA VAL A 87 1.34 0.74 10.83
C VAL A 87 1.09 0.52 9.34
N SER A 88 -0.18 0.39 8.94
CA SER A 88 -0.63 0.54 7.55
C SER A 88 -1.29 1.89 7.36
N ASP A 89 -1.97 2.11 6.23
CA ASP A 89 -2.68 3.35 5.97
C ASP A 89 -3.73 3.72 7.03
N HIS A 90 -4.38 2.71 7.64
CA HIS A 90 -5.43 2.90 8.66
C HIS A 90 -5.37 1.93 9.85
N LEU A 91 -4.47 0.93 9.85
CA LEU A 91 -4.34 -0.03 10.96
C LEU A 91 -3.05 0.17 11.74
N LEU A 92 -3.10 -0.09 13.05
CA LEU A 92 -1.92 -0.26 13.89
C LEU A 92 -1.97 -1.65 14.52
N GLY A 93 -0.89 -2.43 14.39
CA GLY A 93 -0.68 -3.69 15.11
C GLY A 93 0.51 -3.56 16.05
N TYR A 94 0.38 -4.05 17.29
CA TYR A 94 1.46 -3.98 18.28
C TYR A 94 1.45 -5.17 19.25
N MET A 95 2.63 -5.59 19.72
CA MET A 95 2.78 -6.74 20.62
C MET A 95 3.22 -6.34 22.03
N ILE A 96 2.51 -6.84 23.04
CA ILE A 96 2.93 -6.81 24.46
C ILE A 96 3.22 -8.26 24.88
N GLY A 97 4.50 -8.63 24.95
CA GLY A 97 4.87 -10.03 25.10
C GLY A 97 4.29 -10.86 23.93
N PRO A 98 3.58 -11.98 24.19
CA PRO A 98 2.90 -12.74 23.14
C PRO A 98 1.49 -12.20 22.81
N THR A 99 1.03 -11.10 23.41
CA THR A 99 -0.30 -10.56 23.13
C THR A 99 -0.24 -9.59 21.95
N LEU A 100 -0.83 -9.96 20.82
CA LEU A 100 -1.01 -9.09 19.66
C LEU A 100 -2.31 -8.29 19.84
N ASN A 101 -2.16 -6.98 19.82
CA ASN A 101 -3.24 -6.02 19.89
C ASN A 101 -3.25 -5.20 18.61
N MET A 102 -4.39 -4.59 18.35
CA MET A 102 -4.58 -3.70 17.21
C MET A 102 -5.38 -2.46 17.60
N TRP A 103 -5.23 -1.45 16.75
CA TRP A 103 -6.11 -0.30 16.66
C TRP A 103 -6.67 -0.22 15.25
N ASP A 104 -7.98 0.02 15.15
CA ASP A 104 -8.74 0.16 13.91
C ASP A 104 -9.89 1.15 14.16
N ASP A 105 -9.94 2.23 13.38
CA ASP A 105 -10.91 3.33 13.47
C ASP A 105 -11.35 3.73 14.91
N GLY A 106 -10.37 3.98 15.78
CA GLY A 106 -10.62 4.41 17.16
C GLY A 106 -10.78 3.28 18.19
N GLU A 107 -11.07 2.06 17.74
CA GLU A 107 -11.24 0.89 18.59
C GLU A 107 -9.91 0.19 18.88
N LEU A 108 -9.73 -0.29 20.11
CA LEU A 108 -8.60 -1.11 20.51
C LEU A 108 -9.11 -2.52 20.79
N SER A 109 -8.47 -3.52 20.19
CA SER A 109 -8.84 -4.92 20.39
C SER A 109 -7.60 -5.82 20.48
N THR A 110 -7.77 -6.97 21.12
CA THR A 110 -6.74 -8.02 21.19
C THR A 110 -7.07 -9.08 20.16
N LEU A 111 -6.15 -9.34 19.23
CA LEU A 111 -6.31 -10.38 18.21
C LEU A 111 -5.98 -11.77 18.76
N THR A 112 -4.89 -11.88 19.53
CA THR A 112 -4.52 -13.12 20.21
C THR A 112 -3.61 -12.84 21.41
N TYR A 113 -3.62 -13.75 22.38
CA TYR A 113 -2.69 -13.77 23.51
C TYR A 113 -1.43 -14.63 23.26
N PHE A 114 -1.32 -15.25 22.08
CA PHE A 114 -0.32 -16.27 21.76
C PHE A 114 0.41 -15.99 20.43
N ALA A 115 0.53 -14.71 20.07
CA ALA A 115 1.24 -14.27 18.89
C ALA A 115 2.75 -14.57 18.97
N ARG A 116 3.31 -14.94 17.82
CA ARG A 116 4.76 -15.05 17.63
C ARG A 116 5.26 -14.02 16.62
N ASN A 117 4.68 -14.00 15.42
CA ASN A 117 4.94 -13.01 14.39
C ASN A 117 3.63 -12.40 13.88
N PHE A 118 3.73 -11.19 13.34
CA PHE A 118 2.62 -10.51 12.69
C PHE A 118 3.11 -9.57 11.57
N LEU A 119 2.19 -9.28 10.65
CA LEU A 119 2.38 -8.36 9.54
C LEU A 119 1.13 -7.49 9.41
N VAL A 120 1.30 -6.17 9.34
CA VAL A 120 0.21 -5.21 9.13
C VAL A 120 0.29 -4.70 7.70
N LYS A 121 -0.83 -4.78 6.99
CA LYS A 121 -1.06 -4.31 5.62
C LYS A 121 -2.28 -3.40 5.61
N ASP A 122 -2.56 -2.71 4.51
CA ASP A 122 -3.62 -1.70 4.47
C ASP A 122 -4.90 -2.19 5.14
N SER A 123 -5.50 -3.28 4.63
CA SER A 123 -6.79 -3.76 5.14
C SER A 123 -6.71 -5.05 5.96
N MET A 124 -5.52 -5.50 6.37
CA MET A 124 -5.39 -6.76 7.11
C MET A 124 -4.19 -6.85 8.06
N ILE A 125 -4.37 -7.64 9.12
CA ILE A 125 -3.28 -8.04 10.01
C ILE A 125 -3.15 -9.55 9.97
N VAL A 126 -2.04 -10.04 9.42
CA VAL A 126 -1.72 -11.47 9.41
C VAL A 126 -0.90 -11.80 10.63
N PHE A 127 -1.22 -12.89 11.33
CA PHE A 127 -0.50 -13.29 12.52
C PHE A 127 -0.46 -14.79 12.75
N GLU A 128 0.61 -15.23 13.40
CA GLU A 128 0.78 -16.59 13.87
C GLU A 128 0.22 -16.73 15.28
N ASP A 129 -0.54 -17.80 15.57
CA ASP A 129 -1.01 -18.14 16.91
C ASP A 129 -0.42 -19.49 17.36
N THR A 130 0.39 -19.43 18.42
CA THR A 130 1.14 -20.57 18.94
C THR A 130 0.32 -21.51 19.83
N ARG A 131 -0.86 -21.09 20.31
CA ARG A 131 -1.73 -21.95 21.13
C ARG A 131 -2.38 -23.04 20.30
N PHE A 132 -2.86 -22.67 19.11
CA PHE A 132 -3.53 -23.59 18.20
C PHE A 132 -2.67 -23.99 17.00
N ASN A 133 -1.44 -23.45 16.91
CA ASN A 133 -0.54 -23.64 15.79
C ASN A 133 -1.21 -23.26 14.46
N THR A 134 -1.83 -22.08 14.44
CA THR A 134 -2.58 -21.55 13.29
C THR A 134 -1.96 -20.29 12.71
N ILE A 135 -2.11 -20.08 11.41
CA ILE A 135 -1.97 -18.75 10.79
C ILE A 135 -3.37 -18.16 10.66
N ASN A 136 -3.54 -16.92 11.08
CA ASN A 136 -4.79 -16.18 11.06
C ASN A 136 -4.61 -14.85 10.35
N THR A 137 -5.72 -14.27 9.89
CA THR A 137 -5.76 -12.91 9.36
C THR A 137 -6.96 -12.16 9.93
N TYR A 138 -6.74 -10.96 10.42
CA TYR A 138 -7.79 -10.00 10.72
C TYR A 138 -8.16 -9.25 9.43
N TRP A 139 -9.45 -9.18 9.13
CA TRP A 139 -10.00 -8.47 7.97
C TRP A 139 -11.47 -8.12 8.25
N GLN A 140 -11.90 -6.87 7.98
CA GLN A 140 -13.26 -6.37 8.21
C GLN A 140 -13.86 -6.81 9.56
N ASP A 141 -13.27 -6.36 10.67
CA ASP A 141 -13.75 -6.62 12.04
C ASP A 141 -13.77 -8.09 12.48
N SER A 142 -13.20 -9.00 11.68
CA SER A 142 -13.25 -10.44 11.93
C SER A 142 -11.88 -11.09 11.78
N SER A 143 -11.61 -12.11 12.59
CA SER A 143 -10.42 -12.96 12.45
C SER A 143 -10.77 -14.25 11.72
N TYR A 144 -10.04 -14.53 10.64
CA TYR A 144 -10.17 -15.73 9.81
C TYR A 144 -8.98 -16.63 10.03
N MET A 145 -9.23 -17.90 10.32
CA MET A 145 -8.18 -18.92 10.38
C MET A 145 -7.84 -19.36 8.95
N LEU A 146 -6.59 -19.14 8.54
CA LEU A 146 -6.11 -19.54 7.21
C LEU A 146 -5.76 -21.03 7.17
N SER A 147 -4.99 -21.49 8.15
CA SER A 147 -4.62 -22.90 8.27
C SER A 147 -4.15 -23.23 9.68
N THR A 148 -4.45 -24.45 10.13
CA THR A 148 -3.74 -25.10 11.24
C THR A 148 -2.53 -25.84 10.66
N LEU A 149 -1.34 -25.54 11.13
CA LEU A 149 -0.11 -26.19 10.67
C LEU A 149 0.24 -27.37 11.58
N MET A 150 0.69 -28.49 11.02
CA MET A 150 1.25 -29.63 11.77
C MET A 150 2.77 -29.52 11.94
N ARG A 151 3.37 -28.54 11.26
CA ARG A 151 4.79 -28.19 11.30
C ARG A 151 4.98 -26.84 11.99
N ASP A 152 6.20 -26.31 11.94
CA ASP A 152 6.46 -24.95 12.40
C ASP A 152 5.55 -23.95 11.68
N LEU A 153 5.09 -22.96 12.44
CA LEU A 153 4.33 -21.82 11.90
C LEU A 153 5.20 -21.09 10.87
N GLU A 154 4.58 -20.70 9.76
CA GLU A 154 5.20 -19.99 8.65
C GLU A 154 4.24 -18.90 8.17
N MET A 155 4.73 -17.65 8.10
CA MET A 155 3.97 -16.54 7.52
C MET A 155 3.63 -16.80 6.05
N PRO A 156 2.58 -16.17 5.49
CA PRO A 156 2.22 -16.35 4.09
C PRO A 156 3.39 -16.12 3.12
N VAL A 157 3.36 -16.83 1.99
CA VAL A 157 4.37 -16.78 0.94
C VAL A 157 4.41 -15.39 0.29
N ALA A 158 3.26 -14.77 0.12
CA ALA A 158 3.12 -13.41 -0.37
C ALA A 158 1.93 -12.71 0.29
N THR A 159 2.02 -11.40 0.49
CA THR A 159 0.96 -10.60 1.14
C THR A 159 0.91 -9.22 0.48
N GLY A 160 -0.22 -8.91 -0.15
CA GLY A 160 -0.55 -7.58 -0.66
C GLY A 160 -1.35 -6.78 0.37
N GLU A 161 -2.17 -5.86 -0.10
CA GLU A 161 -2.87 -4.90 0.78
C GLU A 161 -4.15 -5.48 1.39
N ASN A 162 -4.86 -6.34 0.65
CA ASN A 162 -6.07 -7.03 1.09
C ASN A 162 -6.17 -8.50 0.63
N LEU A 163 -5.07 -9.05 0.13
CA LEU A 163 -4.97 -10.39 -0.41
C LEU A 163 -3.66 -11.03 0.05
N LEU A 164 -3.67 -12.35 0.27
CA LEU A 164 -2.44 -13.09 0.58
C LEU A 164 -2.43 -14.49 -0.04
N VAL A 165 -1.22 -15.03 -0.19
CA VAL A 165 -0.96 -16.40 -0.65
C VAL A 165 -0.28 -17.17 0.46
N PHE A 166 -0.86 -18.29 0.87
CA PHE A 166 -0.33 -19.14 1.94
C PHE A 166 -0.33 -20.62 1.53
N LYS A 167 0.29 -21.47 2.35
CA LYS A 167 0.31 -22.92 2.17
C LYS A 167 -0.38 -23.63 3.32
N ASP A 168 -1.10 -24.69 3.01
CA ASP A 168 -1.59 -25.63 4.02
C ASP A 168 -0.59 -26.78 4.28
N ASN A 169 -1.00 -27.78 5.06
CA ASN A 169 -0.17 -28.95 5.38
C ASN A 169 0.13 -29.85 4.18
N GLY A 170 -0.67 -29.78 3.11
CA GLY A 170 -0.47 -30.52 1.87
C GLY A 170 0.46 -29.81 0.89
N ASN A 171 1.08 -28.69 1.29
CA ASN A 171 1.80 -27.77 0.40
C ASN A 171 0.94 -27.18 -0.73
N MET A 172 -0.39 -27.21 -0.59
CA MET A 172 -1.28 -26.56 -1.54
C MET A 172 -1.21 -25.06 -1.33
N TYR A 173 -0.95 -24.33 -2.42
CA TYR A 173 -1.02 -22.88 -2.42
C TYR A 173 -2.49 -22.45 -2.44
N LYS A 174 -2.83 -21.50 -1.57
CA LYS A 174 -4.16 -20.96 -1.41
C LYS A 174 -4.12 -19.45 -1.34
N VAL A 175 -5.16 -18.82 -1.86
CA VAL A 175 -5.39 -17.38 -1.77
C VAL A 175 -6.45 -17.11 -0.73
N PHE A 176 -6.19 -16.20 0.20
CA PHE A 176 -7.26 -15.58 0.98
C PHE A 176 -7.59 -14.23 0.37
N TRP A 177 -8.87 -14.02 0.05
CA TRP A 177 -9.38 -12.76 -0.45
C TRP A 177 -10.84 -12.59 -0.04
N ASN A 178 -11.18 -11.42 0.50
CA ASN A 178 -12.54 -11.03 0.85
C ASN A 178 -13.29 -12.03 1.77
N GLY A 179 -12.58 -12.64 2.73
CA GLY A 179 -13.14 -13.61 3.68
C GLY A 179 -13.19 -15.06 3.16
N ASP A 180 -12.96 -15.27 1.86
CA ASP A 180 -12.97 -16.59 1.22
C ASP A 180 -11.55 -17.12 0.96
N ILE A 181 -11.44 -18.44 0.84
CA ILE A 181 -10.19 -19.14 0.50
C ILE A 181 -10.35 -19.86 -0.83
N TYR A 182 -9.44 -19.59 -1.76
CA TYR A 182 -9.40 -20.15 -3.10
C TYR A 182 -8.17 -21.03 -3.26
N GLU A 183 -8.34 -22.22 -3.83
CA GLU A 183 -7.23 -23.15 -4.07
C GLU A 183 -6.55 -22.80 -5.40
N ILE A 184 -5.21 -22.78 -5.40
CA ILE A 184 -4.41 -22.60 -6.61
C ILE A 184 -4.00 -23.97 -7.15
N ASP A 185 -2.91 -24.54 -6.62
CA ASP A 185 -2.45 -25.89 -6.96
C ASP A 185 -1.38 -26.36 -5.93
N VAL A 186 -0.92 -27.60 -6.08
CA VAL A 186 0.19 -28.19 -5.35
C VAL A 186 1.37 -28.36 -6.30
N TRP A 187 2.48 -27.66 -6.02
CA TRP A 187 3.73 -27.83 -6.77
C TRP A 187 4.83 -28.35 -5.85
N ASN A 188 5.26 -29.60 -6.11
CA ASN A 188 6.26 -30.32 -5.32
C ASN A 188 7.70 -30.08 -5.79
N ASN A 189 7.89 -29.38 -6.91
CA ASN A 189 9.22 -29.10 -7.43
C ASN A 189 9.88 -27.97 -6.64
N GLN A 190 11.21 -28.02 -6.51
CA GLN A 190 12.03 -27.01 -5.81
C GLN A 190 12.02 -25.62 -6.46
N GLN A 191 11.20 -25.39 -7.49
CA GLN A 191 11.06 -24.07 -8.09
C GLN A 191 10.14 -23.24 -7.18
N ASN A 192 10.75 -22.27 -6.49
CA ASN A 192 10.01 -21.25 -5.77
C ASN A 192 9.18 -20.45 -6.78
N ILE A 193 7.86 -20.51 -6.63
CA ILE A 193 6.93 -19.73 -7.44
C ILE A 193 6.92 -18.30 -6.92
N SER A 194 7.12 -17.36 -7.83
CA SER A 194 7.09 -15.94 -7.54
C SER A 194 5.66 -15.44 -7.70
N PHE A 195 4.95 -15.26 -6.59
CA PHE A 195 3.65 -14.58 -6.60
C PHE A 195 3.86 -13.08 -6.49
N ASN A 196 3.25 -12.32 -7.39
CA ASN A 196 3.14 -10.88 -7.24
C ASN A 196 1.72 -10.53 -6.83
N VAL A 197 1.58 -9.91 -5.65
CA VAL A 197 0.29 -9.67 -5.01
C VAL A 197 0.05 -8.17 -4.88
N GLY A 198 -1.07 -7.72 -5.42
CA GLY A 198 -1.53 -6.33 -5.35
C GLY A 198 -2.71 -6.16 -4.40
N THR A 199 -3.64 -5.28 -4.77
CA THR A 199 -4.98 -5.19 -4.14
C THR A 199 -5.99 -5.84 -5.06
N ASP A 200 -6.80 -6.74 -4.53
CA ASP A 200 -7.83 -7.52 -5.26
C ASP A 200 -7.34 -8.44 -6.39
N ILE A 201 -6.03 -8.48 -6.62
CA ILE A 201 -5.43 -9.17 -7.76
C ILE A 201 -4.07 -9.75 -7.39
N LEU A 202 -3.71 -10.88 -7.99
CA LEU A 202 -2.35 -11.40 -8.01
C LEU A 202 -2.03 -12.04 -9.35
N CYS A 203 -0.75 -12.20 -9.64
CA CYS A 203 -0.28 -12.89 -10.83
C CYS A 203 0.96 -13.75 -10.57
N PHE A 204 1.13 -14.78 -11.40
CA PHE A 204 2.24 -15.71 -11.36
C PHE A 204 2.35 -16.48 -12.68
N ASN A 205 3.51 -17.05 -12.95
CA ASN A 205 3.65 -18.06 -14.01
C ASN A 205 3.24 -19.42 -13.46
N ASP A 206 2.24 -20.06 -14.05
CA ASP A 206 1.76 -21.38 -13.65
C ASP A 206 2.73 -22.47 -14.14
N PRO A 207 3.37 -23.23 -13.22
CA PRO A 207 4.30 -24.29 -13.60
C PRO A 207 3.65 -25.50 -14.30
N THR A 208 2.36 -25.75 -14.06
CA THR A 208 1.61 -26.91 -14.60
C THR A 208 1.23 -26.67 -16.05
N THR A 209 0.58 -25.54 -16.32
CA THR A 209 0.08 -25.17 -17.66
C THR A 209 1.13 -24.45 -18.51
N GLN A 210 2.19 -23.93 -17.88
CA GLN A 210 3.20 -23.05 -18.51
C GLN A 210 2.57 -21.78 -19.10
N THR A 211 1.51 -21.28 -18.48
CA THR A 211 0.83 -20.03 -18.84
C THR A 211 1.17 -18.94 -17.83
N PHE A 212 0.80 -17.70 -18.17
CA PHE A 212 0.76 -16.62 -17.20
C PHE A 212 -0.65 -16.49 -16.65
N ALA A 213 -0.79 -16.72 -15.35
CA ALA A 213 -2.06 -16.76 -14.65
C ALA A 213 -2.28 -15.49 -13.81
N VAL A 214 -3.53 -15.04 -13.78
CA VAL A 214 -3.98 -13.93 -12.94
C VAL A 214 -5.19 -14.39 -12.13
N PHE A 215 -5.14 -14.18 -10.83
CA PHE A 215 -6.34 -14.21 -9.98
C PHE A 215 -6.91 -12.79 -9.92
N ASP A 216 -8.15 -12.62 -10.34
CA ASP A 216 -8.88 -11.36 -10.33
C ASP A 216 -10.22 -11.57 -9.61
N ARG A 217 -10.34 -11.01 -8.39
CA ARG A 217 -11.58 -10.97 -7.56
C ARG A 217 -12.35 -12.29 -7.51
N GLY A 218 -11.66 -13.39 -7.21
CA GLY A 218 -12.25 -14.71 -6.96
C GLY A 218 -12.21 -15.69 -8.13
N ALA A 219 -11.66 -15.30 -9.27
CA ALA A 219 -11.49 -16.17 -10.44
C ALA A 219 -10.04 -16.17 -10.95
N PHE A 220 -9.59 -17.33 -11.45
CA PHE A 220 -8.29 -17.49 -12.11
C PHE A 220 -8.46 -17.46 -13.63
N TYR A 221 -7.56 -16.76 -14.31
CA TYR A 221 -7.52 -16.63 -15.76
C TYR A 221 -6.11 -16.89 -16.27
N ASP A 222 -5.99 -17.69 -17.33
CA ASP A 222 -4.79 -17.78 -18.14
C ASP A 222 -4.76 -16.58 -19.10
N VAL A 223 -4.05 -15.51 -18.71
CA VAL A 223 -3.99 -14.26 -19.47
C VAL A 223 -3.09 -14.40 -20.69
N GLU A 224 -1.99 -15.14 -20.56
CA GLU A 224 -1.09 -15.45 -21.68
C GLU A 224 -0.81 -16.94 -21.77
N GLN A 225 -0.67 -17.45 -22.99
CA GLN A 225 -0.40 -18.87 -23.28
C GLN A 225 1.06 -19.27 -23.08
N LEU A 226 1.91 -18.33 -22.67
CA LEU A 226 3.33 -18.52 -22.37
C LEU A 226 3.65 -17.87 -21.03
N PRO A 227 4.73 -18.28 -20.35
CA PRO A 227 5.19 -17.60 -19.14
C PRO A 227 5.75 -16.22 -19.45
N MET A 228 5.53 -15.26 -18.55
CA MET A 228 6.03 -13.90 -18.66
C MET A 228 7.42 -13.74 -18.03
N VAL A 229 8.24 -12.86 -18.62
CA VAL A 229 9.62 -12.60 -18.18
C VAL A 229 9.62 -11.82 -16.87
N ARG A 230 8.75 -10.80 -16.78
CA ARG A 230 8.61 -9.96 -15.59
C ARG A 230 7.15 -9.53 -15.45
N TYR A 231 6.67 -9.44 -14.21
CA TYR A 231 5.29 -9.05 -13.92
C TYR A 231 5.16 -8.43 -12.54
N LYS A 232 4.18 -7.53 -12.39
CA LYS A 232 3.85 -6.89 -11.11
C LYS A 232 2.37 -6.54 -11.05
N ALA A 233 1.77 -6.75 -9.89
CA ALA A 233 0.38 -6.42 -9.59
C ALA A 233 0.30 -5.04 -8.92
N GLY A 234 -0.72 -4.27 -9.31
CA GLY A 234 -1.13 -3.01 -8.66
C GLY A 234 -2.48 -3.16 -7.97
N ARG A 235 -3.29 -2.09 -7.96
CA ARG A 235 -4.67 -2.10 -7.45
C ARG A 235 -5.65 -2.52 -8.53
N GLY A 236 -6.00 -3.82 -8.55
CA GLY A 236 -6.95 -4.38 -9.52
C GLY A 236 -6.43 -4.45 -10.95
N PHE A 237 -5.11 -4.38 -11.17
CA PHE A 237 -4.48 -4.57 -12.48
C PHE A 237 -3.13 -5.26 -12.36
N VAL A 238 -2.62 -5.77 -13.48
CA VAL A 238 -1.30 -6.39 -13.61
C VAL A 238 -0.57 -5.78 -14.80
N VAL A 239 0.72 -5.54 -14.64
CA VAL A 239 1.62 -5.19 -15.74
C VAL A 239 2.62 -6.30 -15.92
N TYR A 240 2.91 -6.63 -17.17
CA TYR A 240 3.84 -7.69 -17.51
C TYR A 240 4.61 -7.40 -18.78
N GLU A 241 5.77 -8.02 -18.87
CA GLU A 241 6.67 -7.98 -20.02
C GLU A 241 6.64 -9.34 -20.70
N ASP A 242 6.25 -9.35 -21.97
CA ASP A 242 6.19 -10.56 -22.78
C ASP A 242 7.58 -10.99 -23.27
N ASN A 243 7.64 -12.11 -23.99
CA ASN A 243 8.90 -12.62 -24.54
C ASN A 243 9.47 -11.75 -25.69
N GLY A 244 8.67 -10.83 -26.24
CA GLY A 244 9.10 -9.84 -27.24
C GLY A 244 9.69 -8.57 -26.62
N GLY A 245 9.54 -8.39 -25.30
CA GLY A 245 9.94 -7.17 -24.60
C GLY A 245 8.86 -6.07 -24.61
N ASP A 246 7.65 -6.40 -25.03
CA ASP A 246 6.51 -5.49 -25.03
C ASP A 246 5.93 -5.39 -23.62
N LEU A 247 5.55 -4.16 -23.22
CA LEU A 247 4.94 -3.89 -21.91
C LEU A 247 3.42 -3.91 -22.04
N TRP A 248 2.79 -4.83 -21.33
CA TRP A 248 1.34 -5.06 -21.36
C TRP A 248 0.69 -4.68 -20.03
N TYR A 249 -0.58 -4.28 -20.11
CA TYR A 249 -1.43 -3.96 -18.98
C TYR A 249 -2.69 -4.83 -19.06
N TYR A 250 -2.97 -5.59 -18.00
CA TYR A 250 -4.18 -6.37 -17.82
C TYR A 250 -5.06 -5.76 -16.73
N LYS A 251 -6.35 -5.62 -16.99
CA LYS A 251 -7.36 -5.19 -16.03
C LYS A 251 -8.75 -5.66 -16.45
N ASP A 252 -9.53 -6.16 -15.51
CA ASP A 252 -10.94 -6.53 -15.70
C ASP A 252 -11.16 -7.51 -16.89
N GLY A 253 -10.23 -8.44 -17.12
CA GLY A 253 -10.32 -9.43 -18.20
C GLY A 253 -9.83 -8.95 -19.58
N GLU A 254 -9.46 -7.68 -19.71
CA GLU A 254 -8.91 -7.11 -20.95
C GLU A 254 -7.42 -6.81 -20.80
N ASN A 255 -6.67 -6.91 -21.90
CA ASN A 255 -5.28 -6.48 -21.96
C ASN A 255 -5.05 -5.50 -23.12
N PHE A 256 -4.13 -4.57 -22.91
CA PHE A 256 -3.65 -3.66 -23.94
C PHE A 256 -2.18 -3.33 -23.73
N GLN A 257 -1.54 -2.86 -24.80
CA GLN A 257 -0.12 -2.57 -24.79
C GLN A 257 0.15 -1.14 -24.30
N LEU A 258 1.07 -0.99 -23.34
CA LEU A 258 1.59 0.30 -22.85
C LEU A 258 2.77 0.80 -23.68
N SER A 259 3.65 -0.12 -24.08
CA SER A 259 4.84 0.16 -24.89
C SER A 259 5.24 -1.03 -25.75
N ASN A 260 5.76 -0.74 -26.93
CA ASN A 260 6.30 -1.70 -27.90
C ASN A 260 7.77 -1.42 -28.27
N PHE A 261 8.45 -0.55 -27.52
CA PHE A 261 9.81 -0.08 -27.85
C PHE A 261 10.91 -0.73 -26.99
N GLY A 262 10.54 -1.71 -26.15
CA GLY A 262 11.43 -2.26 -25.12
C GLY A 262 11.67 -1.22 -24.02
N THR A 263 11.14 -1.44 -22.84
CA THR A 263 11.32 -0.50 -21.73
C THR A 263 12.65 -0.70 -21.02
N ASP A 264 13.41 0.37 -20.77
CA ASP A 264 14.68 0.29 -20.03
C ASP A 264 14.44 -0.12 -18.57
N SER A 265 13.32 0.35 -17.99
CA SER A 265 12.86 0.02 -16.65
C SER A 265 11.39 0.35 -16.51
N TRP A 266 10.69 -0.38 -15.65
CA TRP A 266 9.30 -0.11 -15.30
C TRP A 266 9.02 -0.53 -13.86
N ASP A 267 8.08 0.14 -13.21
CA ASP A 267 7.60 -0.18 -11.88
C ASP A 267 6.10 0.02 -11.77
N VAL A 268 5.48 -0.75 -10.88
CA VAL A 268 4.05 -0.69 -10.55
C VAL A 268 3.91 -0.55 -9.06
N LYS A 269 3.14 0.42 -8.60
CA LYS A 269 2.75 0.51 -7.20
C LYS A 269 1.38 1.18 -7.13
N ASP A 270 0.51 0.57 -6.36
CA ASP A 270 -0.84 1.03 -6.12
C ASP A 270 -1.59 1.29 -7.44
N ASP A 271 -1.89 2.55 -7.76
CA ASP A 271 -2.70 2.93 -8.93
C ASP A 271 -1.87 3.40 -10.13
N ILE A 272 -0.52 3.36 -10.04
CA ILE A 272 0.38 3.88 -11.07
C ILE A 272 1.29 2.80 -11.65
N VAL A 273 1.47 2.89 -12.97
CA VAL A 273 2.59 2.29 -13.70
C VAL A 273 3.53 3.40 -14.14
N VAL A 274 4.83 3.26 -13.90
CA VAL A 274 5.85 4.14 -14.49
C VAL A 274 6.83 3.34 -15.30
N TRP A 275 7.35 3.92 -16.38
CA TRP A 275 8.41 3.30 -17.16
C TRP A 275 9.26 4.32 -17.89
N THR A 276 10.43 3.88 -18.31
CA THR A 276 11.34 4.66 -19.15
C THR A 276 11.50 3.99 -20.51
N GLU A 277 11.35 4.77 -21.57
CA GLU A 277 11.65 4.36 -22.95
C GLU A 277 12.40 5.49 -23.67
N SER A 278 13.56 5.19 -24.27
CA SER A 278 14.35 6.16 -25.03
C SER A 278 14.67 7.47 -24.27
N SER A 279 15.01 7.37 -22.97
CA SER A 279 15.23 8.50 -22.03
C SER A 279 13.99 9.27 -21.58
N TYR A 280 12.81 9.04 -22.15
CA TYR A 280 11.58 9.62 -21.66
C TYR A 280 11.05 8.80 -20.48
N PHE A 281 10.38 9.47 -19.55
CA PHE A 281 9.74 8.89 -18.40
C PHE A 281 8.23 9.06 -18.52
N PHE A 282 7.51 7.95 -18.51
CA PHE A 282 6.08 7.90 -18.68
C PHE A 282 5.42 7.38 -17.41
N ALA A 283 4.16 7.78 -17.23
CA ALA A 283 3.25 7.17 -16.27
C ALA A 283 1.94 6.79 -16.96
N TYR A 284 1.34 5.70 -16.51
CA TYR A 284 -0.03 5.35 -16.80
C TYR A 284 -0.80 5.36 -15.48
N CYS A 285 -1.76 6.26 -15.38
CA CYS A 285 -2.57 6.49 -14.19
C CYS A 285 -3.96 6.96 -14.64
N ASN A 286 -5.02 6.53 -13.94
CA ASN A 286 -6.40 6.93 -14.23
C ASN A 286 -6.85 6.75 -15.70
N GLY A 287 -6.29 5.74 -16.39
CA GLY A 287 -6.66 5.43 -17.77
C GLY A 287 -5.85 6.16 -18.85
N GLU A 288 -4.92 7.04 -18.47
CA GLU A 288 -4.19 7.91 -19.41
C GLU A 288 -2.67 7.66 -19.35
N LYS A 289 -2.06 7.47 -20.53
CA LYS A 289 -0.60 7.48 -20.70
C LYS A 289 -0.13 8.94 -20.78
N THR A 290 0.72 9.35 -19.85
CA THR A 290 1.29 10.69 -19.78
C THR A 290 2.81 10.65 -19.88
N GLU A 291 3.38 11.50 -20.71
CA GLU A 291 4.81 11.81 -20.67
C GLU A 291 5.09 12.73 -19.48
N ILE A 292 5.81 12.23 -18.48
CA ILE A 292 6.12 12.95 -17.24
C ILE A 292 7.35 13.83 -17.41
N SER A 293 8.37 13.29 -18.07
CA SER A 293 9.59 14.03 -18.38
C SER A 293 10.33 13.44 -19.58
N ASN A 294 11.16 14.26 -20.22
CA ASN A 294 12.07 13.86 -21.29
C ASN A 294 13.46 13.40 -20.78
N PHE A 295 13.52 13.01 -19.51
CA PHE A 295 14.72 12.44 -18.87
C PHE A 295 14.30 11.35 -17.90
N LYS A 296 15.21 10.40 -17.65
CA LYS A 296 15.07 9.40 -16.59
C LYS A 296 15.39 10.03 -15.23
N PRO A 297 14.43 10.07 -14.28
CA PRO A 297 14.71 10.60 -12.94
C PRO A 297 15.73 9.75 -12.20
N LEU A 298 16.53 10.39 -11.34
CA LEU A 298 17.52 9.72 -10.50
C LEU A 298 16.84 8.80 -9.48
N ASP A 299 15.80 9.33 -8.85
CA ASP A 299 14.98 8.65 -7.85
C ASP A 299 13.50 9.07 -8.01
N TYR A 300 12.60 8.18 -7.60
CA TYR A 300 11.16 8.42 -7.52
C TYR A 300 10.52 7.61 -6.40
N LYS A 301 9.34 8.04 -5.95
CA LYS A 301 8.46 7.32 -5.03
C LYS A 301 7.06 7.31 -5.61
N ILE A 302 6.35 6.20 -5.41
CA ILE A 302 4.96 6.03 -5.81
C ILE A 302 4.17 5.61 -4.58
N LYS A 303 3.02 6.24 -4.37
CA LYS A 303 2.01 5.79 -3.43
C LYS A 303 0.63 6.23 -3.93
N ASN A 304 -0.36 5.37 -3.84
CA ASN A 304 -1.70 5.59 -4.40
C ASN A 304 -1.61 6.00 -5.88
N ASP A 305 -2.20 7.13 -6.23
CA ASP A 305 -2.19 7.76 -7.55
C ASP A 305 -1.18 8.93 -7.63
N VAL A 306 -0.15 8.93 -6.77
CA VAL A 306 0.85 9.98 -6.66
C VAL A 306 2.25 9.46 -6.94
N LEU A 307 2.99 10.22 -7.76
CA LEU A 307 4.39 10.00 -8.08
C LEU A 307 5.20 11.25 -7.70
N ALA A 308 6.21 11.10 -6.86
CA ALA A 308 7.18 12.16 -6.56
C ALA A 308 8.55 11.75 -7.09
N PHE A 309 9.26 12.64 -7.78
CA PHE A 309 10.49 12.30 -8.49
C PHE A 309 11.50 13.45 -8.55
N ARG A 310 12.77 13.07 -8.64
CA ARG A 310 13.89 14.00 -8.81
C ARG A 310 13.87 14.63 -10.20
N ASN A 311 13.90 15.96 -10.26
CA ASN A 311 13.98 16.68 -11.52
C ASN A 311 15.44 16.88 -12.00
N ILE A 312 15.63 17.38 -13.22
CA ILE A 312 16.96 17.52 -13.85
C ILE A 312 17.89 18.51 -13.12
N LEU A 313 17.33 19.42 -12.31
CA LEU A 313 18.09 20.38 -11.50
C LEU A 313 18.44 19.82 -10.10
N GLY A 314 18.04 18.58 -9.79
CA GLY A 314 18.21 17.95 -8.49
C GLY A 314 17.11 18.27 -7.48
N GLY A 315 16.12 19.07 -7.87
CA GLY A 315 14.93 19.35 -7.06
C GLY A 315 13.85 18.28 -7.18
N VAL A 316 12.63 18.58 -6.74
CA VAL A 316 11.53 17.61 -6.67
C VAL A 316 10.34 18.10 -7.48
N ASN A 317 9.84 17.21 -8.35
CA ASN A 317 8.56 17.33 -9.02
C ASN A 317 7.61 16.27 -8.49
N ALA A 318 6.31 16.51 -8.64
CA ALA A 318 5.27 15.56 -8.30
C ALA A 318 4.25 15.47 -9.43
N PHE A 319 3.75 14.27 -9.72
CA PHE A 319 2.64 14.00 -10.60
C PHE A 319 1.46 13.54 -9.74
N VAL A 320 0.39 14.35 -9.73
CA VAL A 320 -0.80 14.17 -8.90
C VAL A 320 -2.02 14.49 -9.75
N ASN A 321 -3.07 13.66 -9.72
CA ASN A 321 -4.31 13.87 -10.47
C ASN A 321 -4.09 14.15 -11.97
N GLY A 322 -3.14 13.45 -12.61
CA GLY A 322 -2.85 13.62 -14.04
C GLY A 322 -2.02 14.88 -14.39
N GLN A 323 -1.56 15.65 -13.40
CA GLN A 323 -0.80 16.88 -13.63
C GLN A 323 0.56 16.86 -12.93
N ALA A 324 1.58 17.36 -13.61
CA ALA A 324 2.91 17.55 -13.05
C ALA A 324 3.04 18.92 -12.38
N TYR A 325 3.63 18.94 -11.19
CA TYR A 325 3.90 20.12 -10.36
C TYR A 325 5.39 20.17 -10.02
N GLU A 326 6.04 21.30 -10.27
CA GLU A 326 7.37 21.58 -9.73
C GLU A 326 7.24 22.06 -8.28
N LEU A 327 7.84 21.34 -7.33
CA LEU A 327 7.80 21.69 -5.91
C LEU A 327 9.02 22.52 -5.51
N THR A 328 10.20 22.13 -6.00
CA THR A 328 11.45 22.84 -5.76
C THR A 328 12.49 22.50 -6.82
N ASN A 329 13.40 23.43 -7.09
CA ASN A 329 14.63 23.20 -7.86
C ASN A 329 15.88 23.14 -6.99
N MET A 330 15.71 23.15 -5.65
CA MET A 330 16.82 23.03 -4.72
C MET A 330 17.31 21.58 -4.66
N PRO A 331 18.60 21.33 -4.91
CA PRO A 331 19.20 20.02 -4.71
C PRO A 331 19.19 19.62 -3.23
N ASP A 332 19.48 18.35 -2.95
CA ASP A 332 19.60 17.77 -1.60
C ASP A 332 18.30 17.84 -0.77
N SER A 333 17.16 17.92 -1.44
CA SER A 333 15.83 17.83 -0.81
C SER A 333 15.37 16.37 -0.68
N ASN A 334 14.79 16.04 0.47
CA ASN A 334 14.16 14.74 0.71
C ASN A 334 12.66 14.84 0.45
N TYR A 335 12.03 13.76 0.01
CA TYR A 335 10.59 13.73 -0.18
C TYR A 335 9.95 12.41 0.22
N GLU A 336 8.72 12.49 0.72
CA GLU A 336 7.87 11.37 1.14
C GLU A 336 6.45 11.57 0.60
N ILE A 337 5.69 10.49 0.48
CA ILE A 337 4.28 10.52 0.07
C ILE A 337 3.43 9.93 1.18
N TYR A 338 2.38 10.67 1.57
CA TYR A 338 1.36 10.25 2.54
C TYR A 338 -0.01 10.47 1.91
N GLY A 339 -0.76 9.41 1.67
CA GLY A 339 -2.02 9.50 0.94
C GLY A 339 -1.80 9.99 -0.48
N SER A 340 -2.59 10.99 -0.84
CA SER A 340 -2.50 11.71 -2.11
C SER A 340 -1.65 12.99 -2.00
N ARG A 341 -0.72 13.07 -1.05
CA ARG A 341 0.04 14.29 -0.72
C ARG A 341 1.54 14.04 -0.75
N VAL A 342 2.29 15.04 -1.19
CA VAL A 342 3.76 14.98 -1.24
C VAL A 342 4.34 15.94 -0.22
N LEU A 343 5.19 15.44 0.67
CA LEU A 343 5.99 16.23 1.60
C LEU A 343 7.42 16.33 1.05
N VAL A 344 7.94 17.55 0.94
CA VAL A 344 9.34 17.82 0.61
C VAL A 344 9.99 18.53 1.79
N SER A 345 11.07 17.95 2.30
CA SER A 345 11.91 18.51 3.35
C SER A 345 13.15 19.14 2.72
N LEU A 346 13.32 20.45 2.92
CA LEU A 346 14.46 21.20 2.43
C LEU A 346 15.62 21.19 3.44
N PHE A 347 16.84 21.48 2.99
CA PHE A 347 18.06 21.45 3.80
C PHE A 347 18.04 22.38 5.03
N ASN A 348 17.19 23.40 5.02
CA ASN A 348 17.03 24.39 6.08
C ASN A 348 15.91 24.05 7.08
N ASN A 349 15.40 22.80 7.07
CA ASN A 349 14.25 22.36 7.87
C ASN A 349 12.96 23.14 7.60
N SER A 350 12.80 23.67 6.37
CA SER A 350 11.49 24.11 5.86
C SER A 350 10.85 23.01 5.02
N PHE A 351 9.52 23.04 4.95
CA PHE A 351 8.72 22.00 4.32
C PHE A 351 7.86 22.59 3.20
N ILE A 352 7.74 21.84 2.12
CA ILE A 352 6.77 22.08 1.06
C ILE A 352 5.81 20.91 1.06
N VAL A 353 4.51 21.18 1.17
CA VAL A 353 3.46 20.15 1.05
C VAL A 353 2.64 20.43 -0.20
N LEU A 354 2.52 19.43 -1.06
CA LEU A 354 1.54 19.43 -2.15
C LEU A 354 0.30 18.66 -1.70
N GLU A 355 -0.85 19.34 -1.63
CA GLU A 355 -2.14 18.74 -1.32
C GLU A 355 -3.18 19.27 -2.33
N ASN A 356 -3.87 18.36 -3.03
CA ASN A 356 -4.93 18.71 -3.98
C ASN A 356 -4.51 19.78 -5.02
N GLY A 357 -3.29 19.68 -5.54
CA GLY A 357 -2.72 20.63 -6.51
C GLY A 357 -2.31 21.99 -5.93
N LYS A 358 -2.43 22.19 -4.61
CA LYS A 358 -2.00 23.41 -3.92
C LYS A 358 -0.72 23.16 -3.13
N GLN A 359 0.21 24.11 -3.20
CA GLN A 359 1.47 24.06 -2.45
C GLN A 359 1.36 24.89 -1.17
N PHE A 360 1.76 24.30 -0.06
CA PHE A 360 1.86 24.92 1.24
C PHE A 360 3.32 24.93 1.69
N LYS A 361 3.73 26.01 2.34
CA LYS A 361 5.11 26.19 2.83
C LYS A 361 5.06 26.70 4.27
N ASN A 362 6.05 26.33 5.08
CA ASN A 362 6.25 26.93 6.39
C ASN A 362 7.45 27.87 6.43
#